data_AF-A0A3M3A7C8-F1
#
_entry.id   AF-A0A3M3A7C8-F1
#
_cell.length_a   1.000
_cell.length_b   1.000
_cell.length_c   1.000
_cell.angle_alpha   90.00
_cell.angle_beta   90.00
_cell.angle_gamma   90.00
#
_symmetry.space_group_name_H-M   'P 1'
#
loop_
_entity.id
_entity.type
_entity.pdbx_description
1 polymer ?
#
loop_
_entity_poly.entity_id
_entity_poly.type
_entity_poly.pdbx_seq_one_letter_code
_entity_poly.pdbx_strand_id
1 'polypeptide(L)' 'MEQELGTRLFERTNRRVELSESGRLFLDEARLVLAQVDKATDVARRAQLGEIGELKIGFTSSAPFTSSIPQ' A
#
# COMPACT_ATOMS: atom_id res chain seq x y z
N MET A 1 -19.17 9.07 -7.68
CA MET A 1 -18.24 9.81 -6.78
C MET A 1 -18.83 11.10 -6.24
N GLU A 2 -18.83 12.26 -6.93
CA GLU A 2 -19.41 13.51 -6.34
C GLU A 2 -20.89 13.36 -5.96
N GLN A 3 -21.66 12.64 -6.77
CA GLN A 3 -23.06 12.32 -6.45
C GLN A 3 -23.22 11.35 -5.26
N GLU A 4 -22.26 10.46 -5.05
CA GLU A 4 -22.28 9.53 -3.90
C GLU A 4 -21.85 10.25 -2.61
N LEU A 5 -20.95 11.22 -2.72
CA LEU A 5 -20.49 12.06 -1.62
C LEU A 5 -21.47 13.18 -1.28
N GLY A 6 -22.47 13.45 -2.14
CA GLY A 6 -23.43 14.53 -1.97
C GLY A 6 -22.81 15.93 -1.96
N THR A 7 -21.54 16.06 -2.38
CA THR A 7 -20.81 17.34 -2.40
C THR A 7 -20.06 17.52 -3.72
N ARG A 8 -19.86 18.78 -4.11
CA ARG A 8 -19.00 19.13 -5.24
C ARG A 8 -17.56 19.17 -4.77
N LEU A 9 -16.70 18.40 -5.41
CA LEU A 9 -15.26 18.41 -5.19
C LEU A 9 -14.56 19.37 -6.16
N PHE A 10 -15.20 19.67 -7.29
CA PHE A 10 -14.67 20.59 -8.28
C PHE A 10 -15.60 21.76 -8.54
N GLU A 11 -15.04 22.97 -8.54
CA GLU A 11 -15.66 24.15 -9.11
C GLU A 11 -15.21 24.28 -10.57
N ARG A 12 -16.17 24.18 -11.50
CA ARG A 12 -15.91 24.21 -12.94
C ARG A 12 -16.43 25.51 -13.53
N THR A 13 -15.54 26.27 -14.18
CA THR A 13 -15.89 27.36 -15.09
C THR A 13 -15.51 26.98 -16.52
N ASN A 14 -16.04 27.70 -17.51
CA ASN A 14 -15.84 27.41 -18.95
C ASN A 14 -14.35 27.39 -19.40
N ARG A 15 -13.42 27.85 -18.56
CA ARG A 15 -11.98 27.89 -18.85
C ARG A 15 -11.09 27.32 -17.73
N ARG A 16 -11.65 26.95 -16.57
CA ARG A 16 -10.84 26.52 -15.42
C ARG A 16 -11.61 25.53 -14.54
N VAL A 17 -10.92 24.49 -14.11
CA VAL A 17 -11.40 23.53 -13.11
C VAL A 17 -10.51 23.68 -11.89
N GLU A 18 -11.13 23.92 -10.74
CA GLU A 18 -10.44 24.07 -9.46
C GLU A 18 -11.08 23.17 -8.42
N LEU A 19 -10.33 22.81 -7.39
CA LEU A 19 -10.89 22.07 -6.26
C LEU A 19 -11.73 23.02 -5.42
N SER A 20 -12.94 22.57 -5.07
CA SER A 20 -13.72 23.21 -4.01
C SER A 20 -13.02 23.04 -2.66
N GLU A 21 -13.54 23.67 -1.61
CA GLU A 21 -13.08 23.42 -0.24
C GLU A 21 -13.21 21.93 0.13
N SER A 22 -14.38 21.33 -0.11
CA SER A 22 -14.60 19.90 0.09
C SER A 22 -13.69 19.04 -0.80
N GLY A 23 -13.39 19.49 -2.02
CA GLY A 23 -12.45 18.83 -2.93
C GLY A 23 -11.03 18.77 -2.40
N ARG A 24 -10.56 19.83 -1.74
CA ARG A 24 -9.23 19.88 -1.13
C ARG A 24 -9.13 18.92 0.06
N LEU A 25 -10.10 18.97 0.97
CA LEU A 25 -10.15 18.06 2.12
C LEU A 25 -10.26 16.60 1.69
N PHE A 26 -11.11 16.32 0.70
CA PHE A 26 -11.26 14.97 0.16
C PHE A 26 -9.98 14.47 -0.52
N LEU A 27 -9.26 15.34 -1.25
CA LEU A 27 -8.03 14.97 -1.94
C LEU A 27 -6.94 14.50 -0.96
N ASP A 28 -6.81 15.16 0.19
CA ASP A 28 -5.81 14.77 1.19
C ASP A 28 -6.13 13.39 1.77
N GLU A 29 -7.39 13.13 2.12
CA GLU A 29 -7.83 11.81 2.58
C GLU A 29 -7.67 10.74 1.50
N ALA A 30 -8.04 11.04 0.26
CA ALA A 30 -7.91 10.10 -0.85
C ALA A 30 -6.45 9.70 -1.09
N ARG A 31 -5.51 10.64 -0.96
CA ARG A 31 -4.07 10.35 -1.06
C ARG A 31 -3.59 9.41 0.04
N LEU A 32 -4.07 9.61 1.28
CA LEU A 32 -3.74 8.73 2.40
C LEU A 32 -4.24 7.31 2.17
N VAL A 33 -5.48 7.17 1.70
CA VAL A 33 -6.06 5.85 1.38
C VAL A 33 -5.25 5.15 0.28
N LEU A 34 -4.90 5.85 -0.80
CA LEU A 34 -4.08 5.27 -1.87
C LEU A 34 -2.71 4.84 -1.35
N ALA A 35 -2.04 5.66 -0.56
CA ALA A 35 -0.76 5.31 0.05
C ALA A 35 -0.88 4.07 0.97
N GLN A 36 -1.99 3.94 1.70
CA GLN A 36 -2.24 2.77 2.53
C GLN A 36 -2.50 1.51 1.70
N VAL A 37 -3.19 1.64 0.56
CA VAL A 37 -3.38 0.53 -0.39
C VAL A 37 -2.03 0.08 -0.93
N ASP A 38 -1.19 1.01 -1.40
CA ASP A 38 0.14 0.70 -1.91
C ASP A 38 1.00 -0.02 -0.85
N LYS A 39 0.97 0.47 0.38
CA LYS A 39 1.64 -0.19 1.52
C LYS A 39 1.11 -1.59 1.78
N ALA A 40 -0.21 -1.79 1.73
CA ALA A 40 -0.81 -3.11 1.92
C ALA A 40 -0.39 -4.08 0.81
N THR A 41 -0.35 -3.61 -0.44
CA THR A 41 0.16 -4.38 -1.58
C THR A 41 1.64 -4.74 -1.41
N ASP A 42 2.46 -3.80 -0.93
CA ASP A 42 3.87 -4.07 -0.64
C ASP A 42 4.06 -5.15 0.42
N VAL A 43 3.32 -5.04 1.55
CA VAL A 43 3.36 -6.03 2.62
C VAL A 43 2.94 -7.41 2.11
N ALA A 44 1.85 -7.50 1.34
CA ALA A 44 1.40 -8.77 0.78
C ALA A 44 2.45 -9.39 -0.16
N ARG A 45 3.07 -8.57 -1.00
CA ARG A 45 4.14 -9.01 -1.91
C ARG A 45 5.37 -9.50 -1.15
N ARG A 46 5.81 -8.78 -0.12
CA ARG A 46 6.97 -9.15 0.70
C ARG A 46 6.72 -10.38 1.56
N ALA A 47 5.49 -10.56 2.05
CA ALA A 47 5.07 -11.79 2.71
C ALA A 47 5.14 -12.98 1.75
N GLN A 48 4.66 -12.83 0.51
CA GLN A 48 4.74 -13.87 -0.51
C GLN A 48 6.19 -14.23 -0.90
N LEU A 49 7.10 -13.25 -0.91
CA LEU A 49 8.52 -13.45 -1.18
C LEU A 49 9.30 -14.03 0.02
N GLY A 50 8.65 -14.26 1.16
CA GLY A 50 9.30 -14.78 2.37
C GLY A 50 10.18 -13.76 3.10
N GLU A 51 10.16 -12.48 2.70
CA GLU A 51 10.89 -11.39 3.38
C GLU A 51 10.18 -10.96 4.67
N ILE A 52 8.89 -11.24 4.78
CA ILE A 52 8.08 -11.08 5.98
C ILE A 52 7.52 -12.47 6.32
N GLY A 53 8.37 -13.31 6.90
CA GLY A 53 8.03 -14.69 7.27
C GLY A 53 9.10 -15.33 8.14
N GLU A 54 8.68 -16.23 9.03
CA GLU A 54 9.56 -17.00 9.89
C GLU A 54 10.22 -18.12 9.07
N LEU A 55 11.52 -18.03 8.78
CA LEU A 55 12.27 -19.07 8.07
C LEU A 55 12.43 -20.30 8.96
N LYS A 56 11.51 -21.27 8.84
CA LYS A 56 11.61 -22.56 9.56
C LYS A 56 12.56 -23.51 8.84
N ILE A 57 13.81 -23.53 9.28
CA ILE A 57 14.79 -24.55 8.86
C ILE A 57 14.55 -25.82 9.67
N GLY A 58 14.02 -26.86 9.04
CA GLY A 58 13.93 -28.20 9.61
C GLY A 58 15.24 -28.96 9.36
N PHE A 59 16.03 -29.20 10.41
CA PHE A 59 17.18 -30.10 10.33
C PHE A 59 16.73 -31.54 10.61
N THR A 60 16.91 -32.45 9.66
CA THR A 60 16.90 -33.89 9.94
C THR A 60 18.27 -34.28 10.52
N SER A 61 18.31 -35.09 11.58
CA SER A 61 19.54 -35.40 12.31
C SER A 61 20.56 -36.27 11.55
N SER A 62 20.49 -36.35 10.22
CA SER A 62 21.33 -37.21 9.38
C SER A 62 22.05 -36.50 8.23
N ALA A 63 21.97 -35.17 8.12
CA ALA A 63 22.75 -34.43 7.12
C ALA A 63 24.02 -33.82 7.76
N PRO A 64 25.21 -34.02 7.18
CA PRO A 64 26.44 -33.41 7.69
C PRO A 64 26.36 -31.89 7.64
N PHE A 65 26.78 -31.24 8.73
CA PHE A 65 26.94 -29.80 8.83
C PHE A 65 27.87 -29.28 7.73
N THR A 66 27.33 -28.72 6.65
CA THR A 66 28.08 -27.85 5.74
C THR A 66 27.72 -26.40 6.04
N SER A 67 28.67 -25.69 6.67
CA SER A 67 28.55 -24.27 6.96
C SER A 67 28.69 -23.44 5.67
N SER A 68 27.57 -23.05 5.09
CA SER A 68 27.52 -21.90 4.18
C SER A 68 26.36 -21.01 4.59
N ILE A 69 26.48 -20.37 5.74
CA ILE A 69 25.70 -19.19 6.10
C ILE A 69 26.67 -18.00 6.03
N PRO A 70 26.49 -17.03 5.12
CA PRO A 70 27.31 -15.83 5.11
C PRO A 70 27.02 -14.97 6.36
N GLN A 71 28.06 -14.35 6.90
CA GLN A 71 27.99 -13.45 8.06
C GLN A 71 27.15 -12.20 7.80
#